data_AF-A0A1A3PVI4-F1
#
_entry.id   AF-A0A1A3PVI4-F1
#
_cell.length_a   1.000
_cell.length_b   1.000
_cell.length_c   1.000
_cell.angle_alpha   90.00
_cell.angle_beta   90.00
_cell.angle_gamma   90.00
#
_symmetry.space_group_name_H-M   'P 1'
#
loop_
_entity.id
_entity.type
_entity.pdbx_description
1 polymer ?
#
loop_
_entity_poly.entity_id
_entity_poly.type
_entity_poly.pdbx_seq_one_letter_code
_entity_poly.pdbx_strand_id
1 'polypeptide(L)'
;MKVIGLMSGTSMDGLDAAVAEFEWDSGAVAMSPLRHIERPWPDGVRARLHASLGPTTAGELCELDQLIGQASAELAAQLLPADLVVSHGQTVHHWVHGDKVKGTLQLGQPAWIVESTGLPVISDVRARDIAAGGHGAPLAGILDDLWLRGEHTRAALNLGGIANVTIVRSCCAPIAFDTGPANCLLDEAARRTAGQPSDHDGRRAARGTPDAALLQRLLDDPYYALAPPKSTGREHFRLDDMPDLAPEDLLATLTELTAITVADALAPYEPVEVVASGGGVRNPTLLQALQRRLPLTLSDEHGLPAQAKEAYLMALIGFLAWHQVPLLTGPHVLGRISPGNAPLTLPPPAKPPTGLLIGP
;
A
#
# COMPACT_ATOMS: atom_id res chain seq x y z
N MET A 1 17.38 0.47 -16.28
CA MET A 1 16.07 0.68 -16.92
C MET A 1 15.25 1.57 -16.00
N LYS A 2 14.71 2.68 -16.49
CA LYS A 2 13.89 3.60 -15.70
C LYS A 2 12.42 3.24 -15.84
N VAL A 3 11.77 2.98 -14.72
CA VAL A 3 10.37 2.55 -14.69
C VAL A 3 9.57 3.52 -13.84
N ILE A 4 8.49 4.04 -14.40
CA ILE A 4 7.49 4.83 -13.68
C ILE A 4 6.43 3.88 -13.11
N GLY A 5 6.20 3.91 -11.82
CA GLY A 5 5.08 3.26 -11.16
C GLY A 5 4.00 4.26 -10.76
N LEU A 6 2.74 3.94 -11.07
CA LEU A 6 1.56 4.73 -10.77
C LEU A 6 0.58 3.91 -9.92
N MET A 7 0.11 4.48 -8.82
CA MET A 7 -0.76 3.80 -7.87
C MET A 7 -1.78 4.76 -7.27
N SER A 8 -3.04 4.32 -7.16
CA SER A 8 -4.02 4.98 -6.30
C SER A 8 -4.54 3.94 -5.29
N GLY A 9 -4.22 4.17 -4.01
CA GLY A 9 -4.54 3.28 -2.92
C GLY A 9 -6.05 3.13 -2.67
N THR A 10 -6.41 2.16 -1.84
CA THR A 10 -7.82 1.93 -1.45
C THR A 10 -8.39 3.05 -0.58
N SER A 11 -7.53 3.91 -0.01
CA SER A 11 -7.98 5.10 0.71
C SER A 11 -8.59 6.16 -0.21
N MET A 12 -8.32 6.10 -1.53
CA MET A 12 -8.79 7.04 -2.55
C MET A 12 -8.45 8.51 -2.22
N ASP A 13 -7.34 8.74 -1.52
CA ASP A 13 -6.91 10.09 -1.15
C ASP A 13 -6.19 10.81 -2.30
N GLY A 14 -5.53 10.06 -3.18
CA GLY A 14 -4.78 10.62 -4.30
C GLY A 14 -4.16 9.58 -5.22
N LEU A 15 -3.38 10.08 -6.16
CA LEU A 15 -2.58 9.33 -7.10
C LEU A 15 -1.09 9.54 -6.78
N ASP A 16 -0.40 8.44 -6.54
CA ASP A 16 1.05 8.39 -6.34
C ASP A 16 1.75 7.97 -7.62
N ALA A 17 2.84 8.66 -7.92
CA ALA A 17 3.68 8.40 -9.07
C ALA A 17 5.14 8.43 -8.64
N ALA A 18 5.92 7.41 -8.99
CA ALA A 18 7.35 7.39 -8.71
C ALA A 18 8.13 6.82 -9.89
N VAL A 19 9.35 7.31 -10.09
CA VAL A 19 10.29 6.76 -11.07
C VAL A 19 11.54 6.29 -10.36
N ALA A 20 11.94 5.06 -10.68
CA ALA A 20 13.18 4.46 -10.19
C ALA A 20 13.98 3.88 -11.36
N GLU A 21 15.29 3.84 -11.18
CA GLU A 21 16.19 3.09 -12.04
C GLU A 21 16.40 1.69 -11.48
N PHE A 22 16.28 0.69 -12.35
CA PHE A 22 16.46 -0.72 -12.03
C PHE A 22 17.58 -1.34 -12.83
N GLU A 23 18.36 -2.17 -12.16
CA GLU A 23 19.37 -3.02 -12.76
C GLU A 23 19.42 -4.39 -12.09
N TRP A 24 19.89 -5.39 -12.84
CA TRP A 24 20.17 -6.71 -12.29
C TRP A 24 21.57 -6.69 -11.69
N ASP A 25 21.70 -7.04 -10.41
CA ASP A 25 22.98 -7.18 -9.72
C ASP A 25 23.12 -8.60 -9.16
N SER A 26 23.94 -9.41 -9.80
CA SER A 26 24.36 -10.73 -9.28
C SER A 26 23.19 -11.66 -8.87
N GLY A 27 22.03 -11.52 -9.53
CA GLY A 27 20.80 -12.28 -9.25
C GLY A 27 19.78 -11.54 -8.37
N ALA A 28 20.16 -10.45 -7.71
CA ALA A 28 19.26 -9.49 -7.09
C ALA A 28 18.84 -8.40 -8.09
N VAL A 29 17.89 -7.58 -7.69
CA VAL A 29 17.53 -6.33 -8.37
C VAL A 29 18.02 -5.17 -7.52
N ALA A 30 18.79 -4.26 -8.10
CA ALA A 30 19.05 -2.97 -7.48
C ALA A 30 18.03 -1.95 -8.01
N MET A 31 17.42 -1.20 -7.09
CA MET A 31 16.48 -0.13 -7.37
C MET A 31 17.01 1.17 -6.78
N SER A 32 17.22 2.19 -7.61
CA SER A 32 17.57 3.54 -7.17
C SER A 32 16.34 4.46 -7.30
N PRO A 33 15.70 4.85 -6.18
CA PRO A 33 14.60 5.81 -6.17
C PRO A 33 15.05 7.17 -6.73
N LEU A 34 14.39 7.69 -7.77
CA LEU A 34 14.81 8.96 -8.38
C LEU A 34 13.88 10.12 -8.03
N ARG A 35 12.56 9.91 -8.12
CA ARG A 35 11.57 10.95 -7.84
C ARG A 35 10.20 10.34 -7.53
N HIS A 36 9.50 10.97 -6.60
CA HIS A 36 8.09 10.70 -6.26
C HIS A 36 7.27 11.99 -6.35
N ILE A 37 6.02 11.84 -6.78
CA ILE A 37 5.00 12.89 -6.84
C ILE A 37 3.70 12.27 -6.31
N GLU A 38 3.07 12.95 -5.37
CA GLU A 38 1.73 12.65 -4.87
C GLU A 38 0.78 13.75 -5.34
N ARG A 39 -0.40 13.36 -5.84
CA ARG A 39 -1.46 14.30 -6.24
C ARG A 39 -2.79 13.89 -5.60
N PRO A 40 -3.34 14.69 -4.68
CA PRO A 40 -4.67 14.43 -4.13
C PRO A 40 -5.75 14.43 -5.22
N TRP A 41 -6.75 13.58 -5.07
CA TRP A 41 -7.93 13.64 -5.92
C TRP A 41 -8.73 14.92 -5.63
N PRO A 42 -9.22 15.65 -6.66
CA PRO A 42 -10.19 16.71 -6.43
C PRO A 42 -11.42 16.17 -5.68
N ASP A 43 -11.97 16.92 -4.72
CA ASP A 43 -13.05 16.45 -3.84
C ASP A 43 -14.24 15.84 -4.59
N GLY A 44 -14.63 16.44 -5.73
CA GLY A 44 -15.71 15.92 -6.57
C GLY A 44 -15.39 14.56 -7.20
N VAL A 45 -14.14 14.34 -7.64
CA VAL A 45 -13.70 13.04 -8.18
C VAL A 45 -13.60 12.02 -7.05
N ARG A 46 -13.01 12.40 -5.92
CA ARG A 46 -12.90 11.54 -4.73
C ARG A 46 -14.26 11.06 -4.24
N ALA A 47 -15.26 11.95 -4.15
CA ALA A 47 -16.61 11.60 -3.74
C ALA A 47 -17.25 10.58 -4.70
N ARG A 48 -17.05 10.75 -6.01
CA ARG A 48 -17.51 9.81 -7.04
C ARG A 48 -16.82 8.45 -6.95
N LEU A 49 -15.49 8.43 -6.73
CA LEU A 49 -14.74 7.19 -6.50
C LEU A 49 -15.29 6.41 -5.30
N HIS A 50 -15.52 7.08 -4.17
CA HIS A 50 -16.13 6.43 -3.01
C HIS A 50 -17.55 5.93 -3.29
N ALA A 51 -18.37 6.71 -3.99
CA ALA A 51 -19.73 6.30 -4.37
C ALA A 51 -19.72 5.08 -5.31
N SER A 52 -18.71 4.96 -6.17
CA SER A 52 -18.57 3.85 -7.12
C SER A 52 -18.24 2.50 -6.47
N LEU A 53 -17.87 2.47 -5.18
CA LEU A 53 -17.73 1.24 -4.40
C LEU A 53 -19.08 0.55 -4.15
N GLY A 54 -20.18 1.31 -4.21
CA GLY A 54 -21.55 0.80 -4.14
C GLY A 54 -22.14 0.51 -5.53
N PRO A 55 -23.47 0.34 -5.63
CA PRO A 55 -24.15 0.24 -6.91
C PRO A 55 -23.84 1.45 -7.80
N THR A 56 -23.36 1.18 -9.01
CA THR A 56 -22.94 2.20 -9.98
C THR A 56 -23.41 1.83 -11.39
N THR A 57 -23.18 2.71 -12.35
CA THR A 57 -23.54 2.50 -13.76
C THR A 57 -22.31 2.33 -14.63
N ALA A 58 -22.47 1.67 -15.78
CA ALA A 58 -21.39 1.56 -16.76
C ALA A 58 -20.89 2.94 -17.25
N GLY A 59 -21.79 3.95 -17.33
CA GLY A 59 -21.42 5.32 -17.68
C GLY A 59 -20.50 5.95 -16.64
N GLU A 60 -20.85 5.85 -15.36
CA GLU A 60 -20.02 6.38 -14.26
C GLU A 60 -18.64 5.72 -14.21
N LEU A 61 -18.58 4.39 -14.35
CA LEU A 61 -17.31 3.67 -14.40
C LEU A 61 -16.44 4.10 -15.59
N CYS A 62 -17.06 4.33 -16.76
CA CYS A 62 -16.36 4.82 -17.94
C CYS A 62 -15.76 6.22 -17.71
N GLU A 63 -16.54 7.14 -17.15
CA GLU A 63 -16.07 8.50 -16.85
C GLU A 63 -14.91 8.49 -15.84
N LEU A 64 -15.02 7.71 -14.76
CA LEU A 64 -13.95 7.56 -13.78
C LEU A 64 -12.70 6.91 -14.39
N ASP A 65 -12.85 5.88 -15.24
CA ASP A 65 -11.76 5.26 -15.98
C ASP A 65 -10.97 6.27 -16.83
N GLN A 66 -11.67 7.20 -17.50
CA GLN A 66 -11.02 8.26 -18.27
C GLN A 66 -10.35 9.30 -17.37
N LEU A 67 -11.02 9.77 -16.32
CA LEU A 67 -10.47 10.78 -15.40
C LEU A 67 -9.20 10.29 -14.71
N ILE A 68 -9.19 9.04 -14.24
CA ILE A 68 -8.01 8.44 -13.63
C ILE A 68 -6.90 8.28 -14.67
N GLY A 69 -7.23 7.81 -15.88
CA GLY A 69 -6.26 7.64 -16.97
C GLY A 69 -5.58 8.96 -17.38
N GLN A 70 -6.36 10.04 -17.50
CA GLN A 70 -5.86 11.38 -17.81
C GLN A 70 -4.94 11.92 -16.71
N ALA A 71 -5.36 11.84 -15.44
CA ALA A 71 -4.53 12.27 -14.31
C ALA A 71 -3.22 11.45 -14.21
N SER A 72 -3.29 10.15 -14.51
CA SER A 72 -2.14 9.25 -14.58
C SER A 72 -1.17 9.64 -15.69
N ALA A 73 -1.69 9.99 -16.86
CA ALA A 73 -0.89 10.45 -17.99
C ALA A 73 -0.14 11.76 -17.67
N GLU A 74 -0.83 12.72 -17.04
CA GLU A 74 -0.23 13.99 -16.61
C GLU A 74 0.91 13.81 -15.60
N LEU A 75 0.76 12.90 -14.64
CA LEU A 75 1.84 12.60 -13.68
C LEU A 75 3.00 11.85 -14.35
N ALA A 76 2.71 10.86 -15.19
CA ALA A 76 3.75 10.10 -15.90
C ALA A 76 4.61 11.00 -16.78
N ALA A 77 4.01 11.96 -17.49
CA ALA A 77 4.74 12.92 -18.33
C ALA A 77 5.74 13.78 -17.53
N GLN A 78 5.43 14.09 -16.27
CA GLN A 78 6.33 14.86 -15.38
C GLN A 78 7.52 14.06 -14.85
N LEU A 79 7.50 12.74 -15.00
CA LEU A 79 8.53 11.82 -14.52
C LEU A 79 9.45 11.31 -15.64
N LEU A 80 9.27 11.79 -16.87
CA LEU A 80 10.18 11.51 -17.99
C LEU A 80 11.57 12.14 -17.75
N PRO A 81 12.65 11.56 -18.31
CA PRO A 81 12.68 10.37 -19.19
C PRO A 81 12.55 9.04 -18.44
N ALA A 82 11.85 8.08 -19.06
CA ALA A 82 11.70 6.70 -18.59
C ALA A 82 11.59 5.73 -19.77
N ASP A 83 11.65 4.43 -19.50
CA ASP A 83 11.57 3.36 -20.51
C ASP A 83 10.22 2.63 -20.50
N LEU A 84 9.52 2.64 -19.35
CA LEU A 84 8.30 1.89 -19.10
C LEU A 84 7.43 2.61 -18.07
N VAL A 85 6.11 2.52 -18.24
CA VAL A 85 5.16 2.92 -17.21
C VAL A 85 4.36 1.71 -16.72
N VAL A 86 4.07 1.69 -15.43
CA VAL A 86 3.27 0.66 -14.77
C VAL A 86 2.13 1.36 -14.08
N SER A 87 0.90 1.04 -14.45
CA SER A 87 -0.29 1.64 -13.87
C SER A 87 -1.14 0.59 -13.19
N HIS A 88 -1.21 0.66 -11.86
CA HIS A 88 -2.19 -0.11 -11.11
C HIS A 88 -3.61 0.38 -11.37
N GLY A 89 -3.78 1.71 -11.52
CA GLY A 89 -5.08 2.37 -11.53
C GLY A 89 -5.69 2.47 -10.12
N GLN A 90 -7.01 2.66 -10.06
CA GLN A 90 -7.81 2.69 -8.84
C GLN A 90 -8.67 1.44 -8.78
N THR A 91 -8.54 0.65 -7.71
CA THR A 91 -9.48 -0.47 -7.50
C THR A 91 -10.84 0.07 -7.07
N VAL A 92 -11.89 -0.36 -7.78
CA VAL A 92 -13.30 -0.07 -7.44
C VAL A 92 -14.08 -1.32 -7.06
N HIS A 93 -13.62 -2.51 -7.48
CA HIS A 93 -14.20 -3.77 -7.05
C HIS A 93 -13.16 -4.89 -6.97
N HIS A 94 -13.25 -5.70 -5.92
CA HIS A 94 -12.49 -6.93 -5.78
C HIS A 94 -13.46 -8.03 -5.35
N TRP A 95 -13.83 -8.88 -6.29
CA TRP A 95 -14.95 -9.80 -6.13
C TRP A 95 -14.48 -11.08 -5.42
N VAL A 96 -14.74 -11.14 -4.12
CA VAL A 96 -14.49 -12.31 -3.28
C VAL A 96 -15.80 -13.06 -3.05
N HIS A 97 -15.80 -14.38 -3.21
CA HIS A 97 -16.93 -15.24 -2.89
C HIS A 97 -16.44 -16.47 -2.10
N GLY A 98 -16.75 -16.51 -0.80
CA GLY A 98 -16.18 -17.48 0.12
C GLY A 98 -14.68 -17.23 0.32
N ASP A 99 -13.87 -18.25 0.11
CA ASP A 99 -12.40 -18.24 0.20
C ASP A 99 -11.71 -17.92 -1.14
N LYS A 100 -12.46 -17.61 -2.20
CA LYS A 100 -11.92 -17.43 -3.55
C LYS A 100 -12.19 -16.05 -4.12
N VAL A 101 -11.17 -15.49 -4.76
CA VAL A 101 -11.31 -14.31 -5.62
C VAL A 101 -11.77 -14.75 -7.01
N LYS A 102 -12.80 -14.08 -7.52
CA LYS A 102 -13.44 -14.38 -8.81
C LYS A 102 -13.16 -13.35 -9.88
N GLY A 103 -12.75 -12.15 -9.48
CA GLY A 103 -12.41 -11.08 -10.40
C GLY A 103 -12.04 -9.80 -9.67
N THR A 104 -11.57 -8.83 -10.42
CA THR A 104 -11.23 -7.50 -9.89
C THR A 104 -11.42 -6.46 -10.99
N LEU A 105 -11.67 -5.22 -10.58
CA LEU A 105 -11.84 -4.08 -11.46
C LEU A 105 -10.98 -2.93 -10.97
N GLN A 106 -9.96 -2.61 -11.76
CA GLN A 106 -9.18 -1.39 -11.65
C GLN A 106 -9.58 -0.45 -12.79
N LEU A 107 -9.81 0.82 -12.46
CA LEU A 107 -10.06 1.90 -13.40
C LEU A 107 -8.78 2.72 -13.63
N GLY A 108 -8.64 3.30 -14.81
CA GLY A 108 -7.51 4.10 -15.23
C GLY A 108 -7.04 3.69 -16.62
N GLN A 109 -7.63 4.29 -17.64
CA GLN A 109 -7.39 3.91 -19.03
C GLN A 109 -5.92 4.11 -19.45
N PRO A 110 -5.14 3.03 -19.73
CA PRO A 110 -3.73 3.13 -20.06
C PRO A 110 -3.45 3.84 -21.39
N ALA A 111 -4.42 3.92 -22.31
CA ALA A 111 -4.24 4.61 -23.58
C ALA A 111 -3.84 6.09 -23.41
N TRP A 112 -4.38 6.79 -22.41
CA TRP A 112 -3.95 8.16 -22.11
C TRP A 112 -2.48 8.26 -21.76
N ILE A 113 -1.98 7.28 -20.99
CA ILE A 113 -0.58 7.22 -20.56
C ILE A 113 0.32 6.94 -21.77
N VAL A 114 -0.06 5.98 -22.63
CA VAL A 114 0.65 5.68 -23.88
C VAL A 114 0.74 6.93 -24.76
N GLU A 115 -0.39 7.58 -25.05
CA GLU A 115 -0.41 8.77 -25.92
C GLU A 115 0.36 9.94 -25.34
N SER A 116 0.34 10.13 -24.02
CA SER A 116 1.04 11.24 -23.37
C SER A 116 2.54 11.02 -23.22
N THR A 117 3.01 9.78 -23.13
CA THR A 117 4.43 9.47 -22.84
C THR A 117 5.17 8.86 -24.04
N GLY A 118 4.44 8.24 -24.96
CA GLY A 118 4.96 7.41 -26.05
C GLY A 118 5.56 6.08 -25.59
N LEU A 119 5.49 5.76 -24.29
CA LEU A 119 6.11 4.57 -23.68
C LEU A 119 5.14 3.38 -23.65
N PRO A 120 5.66 2.14 -23.64
CA PRO A 120 4.85 0.99 -23.28
C PRO A 120 4.30 1.14 -21.86
N VAL A 121 3.10 0.62 -21.64
CA VAL A 121 2.41 0.66 -20.35
C VAL A 121 2.03 -0.76 -19.94
N ILE A 122 2.44 -1.18 -18.74
CA ILE A 122 1.90 -2.36 -18.07
C ILE A 122 0.74 -1.92 -17.18
N SER A 123 -0.44 -2.48 -17.38
CA SER A 123 -1.62 -2.26 -16.53
C SER A 123 -2.22 -3.59 -16.05
N ASP A 124 -3.32 -3.55 -15.29
CA ASP A 124 -4.09 -4.75 -14.90
C ASP A 124 -3.21 -5.82 -14.20
N VAL A 125 -2.38 -5.37 -13.26
CA VAL A 125 -1.36 -6.20 -12.59
C VAL A 125 -1.95 -7.31 -11.71
N ARG A 126 -3.27 -7.36 -11.52
CA ARG A 126 -3.95 -8.32 -10.63
C ARG A 126 -4.68 -9.43 -11.38
N ALA A 127 -5.32 -9.14 -12.52
CA ALA A 127 -6.27 -10.06 -13.14
C ALA A 127 -5.66 -11.41 -13.52
N ARG A 128 -4.40 -11.42 -13.97
CA ARG A 128 -3.75 -12.67 -14.40
C ARG A 128 -3.48 -13.64 -13.25
N ASP A 129 -3.13 -13.14 -12.06
CA ASP A 129 -2.98 -13.98 -10.86
C ASP A 129 -4.34 -14.57 -10.45
N ILE A 130 -5.40 -13.75 -10.46
CA ILE A 130 -6.77 -14.21 -10.14
C ILE A 130 -7.26 -15.28 -11.14
N ALA A 131 -7.01 -15.08 -12.44
CA ALA A 131 -7.35 -16.05 -13.47
C ALA A 131 -6.60 -17.38 -13.30
N ALA A 132 -5.41 -17.36 -12.69
CA ALA A 132 -4.62 -18.54 -12.34
C ALA A 132 -5.05 -19.19 -11.01
N GLY A 133 -6.04 -18.63 -10.31
CA GLY A 133 -6.53 -19.12 -9.02
C GLY A 133 -5.88 -18.46 -7.79
N GLY A 134 -5.02 -17.47 -7.99
CA GLY A 134 -4.51 -16.60 -6.94
C GLY A 134 -5.53 -15.54 -6.50
N HIS A 135 -5.11 -14.67 -5.59
CA HIS A 135 -5.98 -13.62 -5.02
C HIS A 135 -5.75 -12.25 -5.66
N GLY A 136 -4.69 -12.06 -6.46
CA GLY A 136 -4.29 -10.78 -7.04
C GLY A 136 -3.85 -9.74 -6.00
N ALA A 137 -3.66 -10.15 -4.74
CA ALA A 137 -3.36 -9.31 -3.59
C ALA A 137 -2.85 -10.18 -2.40
N PRO A 138 -2.16 -9.58 -1.42
CA PRO A 138 -1.58 -8.23 -1.43
C PRO A 138 -0.34 -8.16 -2.33
N LEU A 139 -0.19 -7.07 -3.09
CA LEU A 139 0.97 -6.87 -3.95
C LEU A 139 2.21 -6.40 -3.16
N ALA A 140 2.00 -5.70 -2.04
CA ALA A 140 3.06 -5.18 -1.20
C ALA A 140 4.05 -6.25 -0.73
N GLY A 141 3.55 -7.47 -0.52
CA GLY A 141 4.38 -8.62 -0.14
C GLY A 141 5.50 -8.95 -1.13
N ILE A 142 5.37 -8.58 -2.42
CA ILE A 142 6.43 -8.78 -3.42
C ILE A 142 7.65 -7.91 -3.09
N LEU A 143 7.41 -6.62 -2.83
CA LEU A 143 8.50 -5.69 -2.46
C LEU A 143 9.03 -6.04 -1.08
N ASP A 144 8.14 -6.24 -0.10
CA ASP A 144 8.54 -6.48 1.28
C ASP A 144 9.40 -7.74 1.42
N ASP A 145 9.02 -8.85 0.77
CA ASP A 145 9.80 -10.08 0.78
C ASP A 145 11.17 -9.86 0.15
N LEU A 146 11.25 -9.31 -1.06
CA LEU A 146 12.54 -9.12 -1.73
C LEU A 146 13.45 -8.15 -0.97
N TRP A 147 12.88 -7.10 -0.38
CA TRP A 147 13.62 -6.05 0.29
C TRP A 147 14.13 -6.44 1.67
N LEU A 148 13.29 -7.12 2.47
CA LEU A 148 13.61 -7.44 3.85
C LEU A 148 14.17 -8.85 4.04
N ARG A 149 14.21 -9.68 2.99
CA ARG A 149 14.77 -11.04 3.07
C ARG A 149 16.22 -11.01 3.56
N GLY A 150 16.50 -11.88 4.52
CA GLY A 150 17.81 -12.05 5.12
C GLY A 150 17.81 -13.23 6.10
N GLU A 151 18.87 -13.35 6.89
CA GLU A 151 19.01 -14.44 7.87
C GLU A 151 18.01 -14.33 9.03
N HIS A 152 17.66 -13.10 9.43
CA HIS A 152 16.79 -12.81 10.56
C HIS A 152 15.36 -12.49 10.14
N THR A 153 14.40 -12.75 11.03
CA THR A 153 13.00 -12.34 10.84
C THR A 153 12.90 -10.82 10.87
N ARG A 154 12.29 -10.23 9.85
CA ARG A 154 11.94 -8.80 9.78
C ARG A 154 10.46 -8.64 9.48
N ALA A 155 9.90 -7.49 9.81
CA ALA A 155 8.53 -7.14 9.46
C ALA A 155 8.49 -5.81 8.70
N ALA A 156 7.75 -5.75 7.59
CA ALA A 156 7.29 -4.49 7.05
C ALA A 156 5.97 -4.12 7.74
N LEU A 157 5.82 -2.89 8.19
CA LEU A 157 4.60 -2.36 8.81
C LEU A 157 4.09 -1.17 8.00
N ASN A 158 2.89 -1.26 7.43
CA ASN A 158 2.26 -0.12 6.77
C ASN A 158 1.17 0.49 7.67
N LEU A 159 1.33 1.77 8.02
CA LEU A 159 0.39 2.53 8.85
C LEU A 159 -0.57 3.35 7.97
N GLY A 160 -1.53 2.67 7.36
CA GLY A 160 -2.61 3.30 6.58
C GLY A 160 -3.81 3.71 7.45
N GLY A 161 -5.03 3.53 6.94
CA GLY A 161 -6.22 3.55 7.80
C GLY A 161 -6.24 2.35 8.75
N ILE A 162 -5.91 1.18 8.21
CA ILE A 162 -5.64 -0.07 8.92
C ILE A 162 -4.13 -0.29 8.93
N ALA A 163 -3.59 -0.81 10.03
CA ALA A 163 -2.21 -1.28 10.10
C ALA A 163 -2.14 -2.67 9.49
N ASN A 164 -1.22 -2.87 8.56
CA ASN A 164 -0.92 -4.18 7.98
C ASN A 164 0.56 -4.48 8.08
N VAL A 165 0.88 -5.77 8.19
CA VAL A 165 2.25 -6.24 8.32
C VAL A 165 2.55 -7.32 7.29
N THR A 166 3.80 -7.36 6.84
CA THR A 166 4.39 -8.49 6.10
C THR A 166 5.55 -9.05 6.90
N ILE A 167 5.45 -10.28 7.38
CA ILE A 167 6.51 -10.99 8.10
C ILE A 167 7.39 -11.73 7.10
N VAL A 168 8.68 -11.39 7.07
CA VAL A 168 9.67 -11.94 6.14
C VAL A 168 10.68 -12.78 6.90
N ARG A 169 10.88 -14.03 6.47
CA ARG A 169 11.72 -15.05 7.12
C ARG A 169 12.49 -15.87 6.09
N SER A 170 13.72 -16.24 6.38
CA SER A 170 14.60 -16.99 5.46
C SER A 170 14.05 -18.34 4.99
N CYS A 171 13.26 -19.03 5.82
CA CYS A 171 12.83 -20.41 5.56
C CYS A 171 11.36 -20.56 5.15
N CYS A 172 10.60 -19.48 5.02
CA CYS A 172 9.14 -19.54 4.83
C CYS A 172 8.65 -18.47 3.86
N ALA A 173 7.54 -18.75 3.21
CA ALA A 173 6.81 -17.72 2.48
C ALA A 173 6.42 -16.57 3.44
N PRO A 174 6.42 -15.32 2.96
CA PRO A 174 6.00 -14.18 3.77
C PRO A 174 4.55 -14.36 4.21
N ILE A 175 4.25 -13.90 5.43
CA ILE A 175 2.88 -13.88 5.95
C ILE A 175 2.44 -12.42 6.03
N ALA A 176 1.37 -12.08 5.31
CA ALA A 176 0.79 -10.74 5.35
C ALA A 176 -0.61 -10.77 5.96
N PHE A 177 -0.92 -9.81 6.82
CA PHE A 177 -2.22 -9.69 7.47
C PHE A 177 -2.41 -8.29 8.08
N ASP A 178 -3.66 -7.96 8.37
CA ASP A 178 -4.00 -6.72 9.07
C ASP A 178 -3.94 -6.93 10.59
N THR A 179 -3.28 -6.02 11.31
CA THR A 179 -3.15 -6.10 12.77
C THR A 179 -4.34 -5.45 13.47
N GLY A 180 -4.96 -4.45 12.85
CA GLY A 180 -6.02 -3.65 13.44
C GLY A 180 -6.06 -2.22 12.94
N PRO A 181 -6.74 -1.30 13.66
CA PRO A 181 -6.82 0.10 13.26
C PRO A 181 -5.47 0.80 13.38
N ALA A 182 -5.15 1.64 12.40
CA ALA A 182 -4.08 2.64 12.46
C ALA A 182 -4.71 4.04 12.48
N ASN A 183 -4.63 4.77 11.38
CA ASN A 183 -5.16 6.13 11.34
C ASN A 183 -6.69 6.20 11.29
N CYS A 184 -7.43 5.13 10.96
CA CYS A 184 -8.87 5.25 10.73
C CYS A 184 -9.66 5.75 11.97
N LEU A 185 -9.36 5.22 13.15
CA LEU A 185 -9.99 5.66 14.40
C LEU A 185 -9.47 7.02 14.85
N LEU A 186 -8.18 7.32 14.64
CA LEU A 186 -7.59 8.63 14.92
C LEU A 186 -8.23 9.72 14.07
N ASP A 187 -8.38 9.47 12.77
CA ASP A 187 -9.01 10.38 11.82
C ASP A 187 -10.50 10.56 12.13
N GLU A 188 -11.19 9.48 12.52
CA GLU A 188 -12.58 9.56 12.96
C GLU A 188 -12.74 10.39 14.24
N ALA A 189 -11.90 10.15 15.24
CA ALA A 189 -11.89 10.93 16.47
C ALA A 189 -11.60 12.42 16.18
N ALA A 190 -10.58 12.72 15.37
CA ALA A 190 -10.22 14.09 15.00
C ALA A 190 -11.37 14.81 14.28
N ARG A 191 -12.06 14.13 13.36
CA ARG A 191 -13.22 14.70 12.66
C ARG A 191 -14.36 14.99 13.61
N ARG A 192 -14.72 14.03 14.47
CA ARG A 192 -15.87 14.14 15.37
C ARG A 192 -15.66 15.11 16.53
N THR A 193 -14.42 15.25 17.01
CA THR A 193 -14.09 16.09 18.19
C THR A 193 -13.56 17.47 17.84
N ALA A 194 -12.86 17.62 16.70
CA ALA A 194 -12.19 18.87 16.33
C ALA A 194 -12.54 19.38 14.93
N GLY A 195 -13.38 18.67 14.17
CA GLY A 195 -13.72 19.02 12.79
C GLY A 195 -12.52 18.96 11.84
N GLN A 196 -11.43 18.29 12.22
CA GLN A 196 -10.21 18.15 11.43
C GLN A 196 -10.16 16.78 10.76
N PRO A 197 -9.56 16.64 9.56
CA PRO A 197 -9.49 15.35 8.88
C PRO A 197 -8.64 14.32 9.62
N SER A 198 -7.64 14.77 10.40
CA SER A 198 -6.70 13.95 11.18
C SER A 198 -6.08 14.75 12.34
N ASP A 199 -5.38 14.06 13.26
CA ASP A 199 -4.53 14.70 14.28
C ASP A 199 -3.14 14.98 13.72
N HIS A 200 -2.94 16.21 13.21
CA HIS A 200 -1.69 16.61 12.56
C HIS A 200 -0.48 16.50 13.51
N ASP A 201 0.54 15.75 13.09
CA ASP A 201 1.71 15.33 13.87
C ASP A 201 1.38 14.69 15.24
N GLY A 202 0.17 14.16 15.44
CA GLY A 202 -0.23 13.59 16.73
C GLY A 202 -0.23 14.59 17.89
N ARG A 203 -0.36 15.90 17.62
CA ARG A 203 -0.16 16.96 18.62
C ARG A 203 -1.23 16.94 19.71
N ARG A 204 -2.45 16.52 19.40
CA ARG A 204 -3.51 16.40 20.40
C ARG A 204 -3.32 15.13 21.23
N ALA A 205 -3.02 14.00 20.58
CA ALA A 205 -2.69 12.76 21.26
C ALA A 205 -1.52 12.96 22.25
N ALA A 206 -0.49 13.73 21.90
CA ALA A 206 0.65 13.99 22.77
C ALA A 206 0.32 14.78 24.05
N ARG A 207 -0.82 15.47 24.08
CA ARG A 207 -1.28 16.25 25.25
C ARG A 207 -2.27 15.49 26.13
N GLY A 208 -2.78 14.38 25.62
CA GLY A 208 -3.75 13.55 26.31
C GLY A 208 -3.10 12.54 27.24
N THR A 209 -3.92 11.98 28.11
CA THR A 209 -3.59 10.80 28.93
C THR A 209 -4.48 9.65 28.46
N PRO A 210 -3.91 8.50 28.05
CA PRO A 210 -4.72 7.34 27.66
C PRO A 210 -5.68 6.91 28.78
N ASP A 211 -6.95 6.72 28.43
CA ASP A 211 -7.96 6.17 29.33
C ASP A 211 -7.88 4.64 29.35
N ALA A 212 -7.51 4.07 30.50
CA ALA A 212 -7.25 2.64 30.62
C ALA A 212 -8.52 1.77 30.42
N ALA A 213 -9.69 2.26 30.83
CA ALA A 213 -10.94 1.52 30.73
C ALA A 213 -11.41 1.41 29.27
N LEU A 214 -11.36 2.52 28.54
CA LEU A 214 -11.63 2.56 27.11
C LEU A 214 -10.62 1.72 26.34
N LEU A 215 -9.32 1.84 26.66
CA LEU A 215 -8.28 1.06 26.01
C LEU A 215 -8.53 -0.44 26.14
N GLN A 216 -8.82 -0.91 27.36
CA GLN A 216 -9.10 -2.33 27.59
C GLN A 216 -10.34 -2.78 26.81
N ARG A 217 -11.43 -2.00 26.85
CA ARG A 217 -12.65 -2.32 26.11
C ARG A 217 -12.41 -2.41 24.60
N LEU A 218 -11.57 -1.52 24.05
CA LEU A 218 -11.21 -1.57 22.63
C LEU A 218 -10.35 -2.79 22.32
N LEU A 219 -9.42 -3.17 23.20
CA LEU A 219 -8.57 -4.36 23.06
C LEU A 219 -9.32 -5.69 23.19
N ASP A 220 -10.52 -5.69 23.79
CA ASP A 220 -11.36 -6.90 23.92
C ASP A 220 -12.06 -7.31 22.60
N ASP A 221 -11.82 -6.59 21.49
CA ASP A 221 -12.35 -6.96 20.17
C ASP A 221 -11.83 -8.35 19.73
N PRO A 222 -12.72 -9.30 19.38
CA PRO A 222 -12.34 -10.67 19.02
C PRO A 222 -11.46 -10.74 17.77
N TYR A 223 -11.44 -9.70 16.92
CA TYR A 223 -10.58 -9.63 15.75
C TYR A 223 -9.09 -9.82 16.08
N TYR A 224 -8.64 -9.25 17.20
CA TYR A 224 -7.23 -9.30 17.57
C TYR A 224 -6.77 -10.71 17.89
N ALA A 225 -7.66 -11.57 18.39
CA ALA A 225 -7.37 -12.97 18.70
C ALA A 225 -7.34 -13.90 17.46
N LEU A 226 -7.76 -13.44 16.28
CA LEU A 226 -7.73 -14.25 15.06
C LEU A 226 -6.30 -14.53 14.61
N ALA A 227 -6.03 -15.76 14.15
CA ALA A 227 -4.77 -16.14 13.55
C ALA A 227 -4.68 -15.65 12.08
N PRO A 228 -3.48 -15.30 11.58
CA PRO A 228 -3.27 -15.03 10.15
C PRO A 228 -3.55 -16.28 9.26
N PRO A 229 -3.94 -16.11 7.99
CA PRO A 229 -4.18 -14.84 7.31
C PRO A 229 -5.51 -14.21 7.75
N LYS A 230 -5.49 -12.90 8.05
CA LYS A 230 -6.68 -12.11 8.38
C LYS A 230 -6.59 -10.73 7.75
N SER A 231 -7.75 -10.18 7.39
CA SER A 231 -7.87 -8.82 6.85
C SER A 231 -9.11 -8.15 7.41
N THR A 232 -9.13 -6.82 7.41
CA THR A 232 -10.19 -5.97 7.95
C THR A 232 -10.17 -4.60 7.28
N GLY A 233 -11.18 -3.79 7.55
CA GLY A 233 -11.31 -2.45 7.01
C GLY A 233 -11.94 -1.48 7.99
N ARG A 234 -12.15 -0.25 7.49
CA ARG A 234 -12.77 0.85 8.26
C ARG A 234 -14.23 0.57 8.63
N GLU A 235 -14.84 -0.42 8.01
CA GLU A 235 -16.19 -0.90 8.30
C GLU A 235 -16.30 -1.64 9.63
N HIS A 236 -15.21 -2.26 10.11
CA HIS A 236 -15.18 -2.98 11.40
C HIS A 236 -14.78 -2.05 12.54
N PHE A 237 -13.68 -1.31 12.37
CA PHE A 237 -13.17 -0.42 13.42
C PHE A 237 -13.76 0.98 13.30
N ARG A 238 -14.82 1.25 14.09
CA ARG A 238 -15.47 2.55 14.19
C ARG A 238 -15.75 2.96 15.62
N LEU A 239 -15.80 4.27 15.85
CA LEU A 239 -16.34 4.84 17.08
C LEU A 239 -17.87 4.92 16.94
N ASP A 240 -18.58 3.83 17.22
CA ASP A 240 -20.05 3.81 17.13
C ASP A 240 -20.65 4.88 18.06
N ASP A 241 -20.30 4.83 19.35
CA ASP A 241 -20.59 5.89 20.32
C ASP A 241 -19.33 6.68 20.65
N MET A 242 -19.46 8.01 20.71
CA MET A 242 -18.36 8.87 21.16
C MET A 242 -18.19 8.70 22.68
N PRO A 243 -17.00 8.29 23.16
CA PRO A 243 -16.75 8.22 24.59
C PRO A 243 -16.76 9.64 25.19
N ASP A 244 -17.28 9.75 26.41
CA ASP A 244 -17.27 10.99 27.19
C ASP A 244 -15.85 11.23 27.76
N LEU A 245 -14.94 11.63 26.87
CA LEU A 245 -13.54 11.91 27.16
C LEU A 245 -13.13 13.23 26.49
N ALA A 246 -12.09 13.87 27.03
CA ALA A 246 -11.45 14.96 26.33
C ALA A 246 -10.91 14.46 24.97
N PRO A 247 -10.99 15.27 23.89
CA PRO A 247 -10.47 14.91 22.58
C PRO A 247 -9.02 14.41 22.60
N GLU A 248 -8.18 15.06 23.41
CA GLU A 248 -6.78 14.72 23.61
C GLU A 248 -6.61 13.32 24.22
N ASP A 249 -7.38 12.99 25.27
CA ASP A 249 -7.33 11.70 25.95
C ASP A 249 -7.84 10.56 25.05
N LEU A 250 -8.89 10.83 24.26
CA LEU A 250 -9.38 9.87 23.26
C LEU A 250 -8.30 9.58 22.21
N LEU A 251 -7.67 10.60 21.63
CA LEU A 251 -6.62 10.42 20.63
C LEU A 251 -5.38 9.73 21.21
N ALA A 252 -5.01 10.04 22.46
CA ALA A 252 -3.95 9.34 23.17
C ALA A 252 -4.28 7.84 23.37
N THR A 253 -5.53 7.54 23.75
CA THR A 253 -6.03 6.17 23.93
C THR A 253 -5.98 5.37 22.64
N LEU A 254 -6.45 5.95 21.53
CA LEU A 254 -6.45 5.32 20.21
C LEU A 254 -5.03 5.14 19.66
N THR A 255 -4.11 6.05 19.98
CA THR A 255 -2.69 5.92 19.63
C THR A 255 -2.07 4.71 20.35
N GLU A 256 -2.35 4.53 21.66
CA GLU A 256 -1.91 3.34 22.40
C GLU A 256 -2.54 2.06 21.87
N LEU A 257 -3.81 2.09 21.48
CA LEU A 257 -4.50 0.93 20.89
C LEU A 257 -3.75 0.42 19.66
N THR A 258 -3.41 1.30 18.71
CA THR A 258 -2.64 0.91 17.53
C THR A 258 -1.27 0.34 17.92
N ALA A 259 -0.56 0.99 18.86
CA ALA A 259 0.75 0.51 19.28
C ALA A 259 0.71 -0.88 19.93
N ILE A 260 -0.29 -1.15 20.77
CA ILE A 260 -0.49 -2.45 21.43
C ILE A 260 -0.88 -3.51 20.41
N THR A 261 -1.90 -3.25 19.59
CA THR A 261 -2.40 -4.25 18.62
C THR A 261 -1.36 -4.64 17.58
N VAL A 262 -0.52 -3.70 17.12
CA VAL A 262 0.62 -4.02 16.25
C VAL A 262 1.68 -4.83 17.00
N ALA A 263 2.04 -4.45 18.22
CA ALA A 263 3.05 -5.16 19.00
C ALA A 263 2.64 -6.60 19.31
N ASP A 264 1.41 -6.80 19.78
CA ASP A 264 0.86 -8.11 20.13
C ASP A 264 0.75 -9.01 18.88
N ALA A 265 0.40 -8.43 17.73
CA ALA A 265 0.36 -9.15 16.46
C ALA A 265 1.74 -9.61 15.97
N LEU A 266 2.80 -8.86 16.29
CA LEU A 266 4.18 -9.17 15.90
C LEU A 266 4.92 -10.05 16.91
N ALA A 267 4.48 -10.06 18.17
CA ALA A 267 5.14 -10.79 19.27
C ALA A 267 5.42 -12.28 18.96
N PRO A 268 4.51 -13.06 18.33
CA PRO A 268 4.78 -14.47 18.02
C PRO A 268 5.91 -14.71 17.00
N TYR A 269 6.32 -13.66 16.27
CA TYR A 269 7.31 -13.76 15.20
C TYR A 269 8.68 -13.19 15.60
N GLU A 270 8.75 -12.48 16.72
CA GLU A 270 9.97 -11.87 17.30
C GLU A 270 10.87 -11.22 16.22
N PRO A 271 10.34 -10.29 15.40
CA PRO A 271 11.15 -9.66 14.37
C PRO A 271 12.29 -8.86 15.01
N VAL A 272 13.51 -9.02 14.49
CA VAL A 272 14.68 -8.23 14.96
C VAL A 272 14.57 -6.76 14.54
N GLU A 273 13.70 -6.47 13.56
CA GLU A 273 13.46 -5.15 13.02
C GLU A 273 12.06 -5.06 12.42
N VAL A 274 11.38 -3.93 12.66
CA VAL A 274 10.09 -3.57 12.08
C VAL A 274 10.25 -2.29 11.27
N VAL A 275 10.16 -2.38 9.95
CA VAL A 275 10.33 -1.25 9.03
C VAL A 275 8.97 -0.63 8.70
N ALA A 276 8.72 0.59 9.20
CA ALA A 276 7.45 1.28 9.07
C ALA A 276 7.34 2.16 7.82
N SER A 277 6.18 2.14 7.18
CA SER A 277 5.79 2.97 6.02
C SER A 277 4.34 3.48 6.13
N GLY A 278 3.88 4.22 5.12
CA GLY A 278 2.50 4.71 5.05
C GLY A 278 2.25 6.02 5.81
N GLY A 279 1.04 6.56 5.72
CA GLY A 279 0.72 7.91 6.24
C GLY A 279 0.96 8.08 7.75
N GLY A 280 0.78 7.03 8.54
CA GLY A 280 0.93 7.07 10.00
C GLY A 280 2.35 7.36 10.48
N VAL A 281 3.39 7.20 9.64
CA VAL A 281 4.75 7.61 10.02
C VAL A 281 4.89 9.14 10.13
N ARG A 282 3.94 9.91 9.59
CA ARG A 282 3.87 11.37 9.80
C ARG A 282 3.32 11.76 11.17
N ASN A 283 2.98 10.80 12.02
CA ASN A 283 2.51 11.03 13.40
C ASN A 283 3.63 10.62 14.39
N PRO A 284 4.47 11.57 14.86
CA PRO A 284 5.52 11.31 15.84
C PRO A 284 5.01 10.67 17.14
N THR A 285 3.80 11.00 17.59
CA THR A 285 3.22 10.43 18.81
C THR A 285 2.93 8.93 18.63
N LEU A 286 2.40 8.54 17.48
CA LEU A 286 2.19 7.14 17.13
C LEU A 286 3.52 6.38 16.98
N LEU A 287 4.50 6.98 16.30
CA LEU A 287 5.83 6.38 16.16
C LEU A 287 6.49 6.15 17.53
N GLN A 288 6.43 7.13 18.43
CA GLN A 288 6.95 6.98 19.79
C GLN A 288 6.22 5.88 20.56
N ALA A 289 4.89 5.74 20.38
CA ALA A 289 4.12 4.67 21.01
C ALA A 289 4.54 3.28 20.51
N LEU A 290 4.77 3.12 19.20
CA LEU A 290 5.26 1.90 18.60
C LEU A 290 6.71 1.58 19.03
N GLN A 291 7.60 2.58 19.03
CA GLN A 291 9.01 2.43 19.41
C GLN A 291 9.21 1.95 20.85
N ARG A 292 8.28 2.25 21.76
CA ARG A 292 8.32 1.70 23.14
C ARG A 292 8.12 0.18 23.20
N ARG A 293 7.59 -0.42 22.14
CA ARG A 293 7.16 -1.84 22.10
C ARG A 293 7.89 -2.67 21.05
N LEU A 294 8.47 -2.02 20.04
CA LEU A 294 9.00 -2.68 18.84
C LEU A 294 10.38 -2.10 18.46
N PRO A 295 11.27 -2.92 17.86
CA PRO A 295 12.50 -2.45 17.23
C PRO A 295 12.17 -1.74 15.90
N LEU A 296 11.55 -0.56 16.00
CA LEU A 296 10.98 0.17 14.87
C LEU A 296 12.03 1.03 14.17
N THR A 297 12.15 0.88 12.85
CA THR A 297 12.88 1.78 11.94
C THR A 297 11.92 2.30 10.87
N LEU A 298 12.25 3.42 10.24
CA LEU A 298 11.45 3.95 9.13
C LEU A 298 11.97 3.43 7.79
N SER A 299 11.06 3.24 6.84
CA SER A 299 11.39 2.88 5.46
C SER A 299 12.41 3.85 4.83
N ASP A 300 12.31 5.14 5.16
CA ASP A 300 13.22 6.19 4.71
C ASP A 300 14.67 5.96 5.14
N GLU A 301 14.90 5.36 6.32
CA GLU A 301 16.24 5.04 6.83
C GLU A 301 16.95 3.95 5.99
N HIS A 302 16.16 3.20 5.22
CA HIS A 302 16.62 2.15 4.31
C HIS A 302 16.58 2.59 2.83
N GLY A 303 16.50 3.90 2.60
CA GLY A 303 16.55 4.51 1.26
C GLY A 303 15.23 4.47 0.49
N LEU A 304 14.17 3.85 1.02
CA LEU A 304 12.87 3.77 0.36
C LEU A 304 11.88 4.74 1.02
N PRO A 305 11.50 5.86 0.39
CA PRO A 305 10.64 6.84 1.05
C PRO A 305 9.30 6.23 1.49
N ALA A 306 8.94 6.36 2.78
CA ALA A 306 7.78 5.67 3.36
C ALA A 306 6.44 5.98 2.68
N GLN A 307 6.32 7.19 2.12
CA GLN A 307 5.12 7.65 1.41
C GLN A 307 5.07 7.16 -0.05
N ALA A 308 6.22 6.84 -0.64
CA ALA A 308 6.34 6.48 -2.05
C ALA A 308 6.42 4.96 -2.27
N LYS A 309 6.47 4.17 -1.19
CA LYS A 309 6.69 2.72 -1.23
C LYS A 309 5.75 1.99 -2.19
N GLU A 310 4.47 2.34 -2.23
CA GLU A 310 3.50 1.69 -3.13
C GLU A 310 3.73 2.04 -4.61
N ALA A 311 4.14 3.27 -4.93
CA ALA A 311 4.49 3.66 -6.28
C ALA A 311 5.77 2.96 -6.75
N TYR A 312 6.78 2.86 -5.88
CA TYR A 312 7.99 2.09 -6.17
C TYR A 312 7.74 0.57 -6.28
N LEU A 313 6.80 0.03 -5.50
CA LEU A 313 6.31 -1.34 -5.69
C LEU A 313 5.75 -1.53 -7.10
N MET A 314 4.95 -0.58 -7.61
CA MET A 314 4.45 -0.68 -8.99
C MET A 314 5.58 -0.65 -10.01
N ALA A 315 6.56 0.23 -9.81
CA ALA A 315 7.73 0.28 -10.69
C ALA A 315 8.51 -1.05 -10.68
N LEU A 316 8.72 -1.66 -9.51
CA LEU A 316 9.35 -2.97 -9.35
C LEU A 316 8.55 -4.08 -10.04
N ILE A 317 7.22 -4.14 -9.83
CA ILE A 317 6.35 -5.13 -10.47
C ILE A 317 6.47 -5.03 -11.98
N GLY A 318 6.46 -3.82 -12.55
CA GLY A 318 6.61 -3.67 -14.00
C GLY A 318 7.99 -4.00 -14.51
N PHE A 319 9.06 -3.68 -13.78
CA PHE A 319 10.41 -4.11 -14.15
C PHE A 319 10.48 -5.65 -14.22
N LEU A 320 10.00 -6.34 -13.18
CA LEU A 320 9.97 -7.80 -13.13
C LEU A 320 9.06 -8.40 -14.22
N ALA A 321 7.89 -7.79 -14.46
CA ALA A 321 6.97 -8.23 -15.49
C ALA A 321 7.52 -8.03 -16.92
N TRP A 322 8.22 -6.91 -17.16
CA TRP A 322 8.89 -6.63 -18.42
C TRP A 322 9.99 -7.67 -18.72
N HIS A 323 10.68 -8.11 -17.68
CA HIS A 323 11.63 -9.22 -17.70
C HIS A 323 10.98 -10.60 -17.58
N GLN A 324 9.65 -10.69 -17.68
CA GLN A 324 8.88 -11.93 -17.71
C GLN A 324 9.14 -12.83 -16.48
N VAL A 325 9.45 -12.22 -15.33
CA VAL A 325 9.64 -12.92 -14.06
C VAL A 325 8.27 -13.33 -13.52
N PRO A 326 8.05 -14.62 -13.20
CA PRO A 326 6.86 -15.06 -12.50
C PRO A 326 6.77 -14.42 -11.11
N LEU A 327 5.60 -13.87 -10.77
CA LEU A 327 5.30 -13.29 -9.46
C LEU A 327 4.03 -13.92 -8.90
N LEU A 328 3.88 -13.88 -7.58
CA LEU A 328 2.72 -14.44 -6.86
C LEU A 328 2.52 -15.94 -7.16
N THR A 329 1.29 -16.35 -7.51
CA THR A 329 0.95 -17.77 -7.67
C THR A 329 1.32 -18.27 -9.07
N GLY A 330 2.17 -19.31 -9.11
CA GLY A 330 2.49 -20.04 -10.33
C GLY A 330 3.49 -19.36 -11.27
N PRO A 331 3.65 -19.87 -12.49
CA PRO A 331 4.67 -19.41 -13.45
C PRO A 331 4.24 -18.14 -14.22
N HIS A 332 3.42 -17.28 -13.62
CA HIS A 332 2.71 -16.23 -14.35
C HIS A 332 3.32 -14.85 -14.16
N VAL A 333 3.46 -14.14 -15.28
CA VAL A 333 3.93 -12.76 -15.34
C VAL A 333 2.72 -11.84 -15.17
N LEU A 334 2.79 -10.89 -14.23
CA LEU A 334 1.66 -9.98 -13.98
C LEU A 334 1.49 -8.93 -15.06
N GLY A 335 0.26 -8.45 -15.20
CA GLY A 335 -0.09 -7.30 -16.02
C GLY A 335 -0.32 -7.58 -17.51
N ARG A 336 -0.85 -6.56 -18.18
CA ARG A 336 -1.13 -6.47 -19.61
C ARG A 336 -0.29 -5.35 -20.21
N ILE A 337 0.37 -5.63 -21.33
CA ILE A 337 1.19 -4.64 -22.03
C ILE A 337 0.35 -3.94 -23.10
N SER A 338 0.28 -2.62 -23.01
CA SER A 338 -0.07 -1.71 -24.09
C SER A 338 1.22 -1.24 -24.77
N PRO A 339 1.43 -1.49 -26.08
CA PRO A 339 2.61 -1.02 -26.79
C PRO A 339 2.72 0.51 -26.78
N GLY A 340 3.96 1.02 -26.76
CA GLY A 340 4.25 2.44 -26.98
C GLY A 340 4.36 2.78 -28.48
N ASN A 341 4.97 3.92 -28.78
CA ASN A 341 5.15 4.39 -30.17
C ASN A 341 6.22 3.59 -30.94
N ALA A 342 7.15 2.95 -30.23
CA ALA A 342 8.17 2.09 -30.81
C ALA A 342 7.69 0.62 -30.89
N PRO A 343 8.19 -0.17 -31.86
CA PRO A 343 7.91 -1.61 -31.91
C PRO A 343 8.25 -2.32 -30.59
N LEU A 344 7.30 -3.09 -30.07
CA LEU A 344 7.45 -3.78 -28.81
C LEU A 344 8.51 -4.89 -28.93
N THR A 345 9.61 -4.75 -28.19
CA THR A 345 10.65 -5.79 -28.05
C THR A 345 10.88 -6.04 -26.56
N LEU A 346 10.58 -7.26 -26.10
CA LEU A 346 10.79 -7.64 -24.71
C LEU A 346 12.20 -8.19 -24.50
N PRO A 347 12.84 -7.92 -23.34
CA PRO A 347 14.08 -8.58 -22.97
C PRO A 347 13.87 -10.08 -22.77
N PRO A 348 14.94 -10.90 -22.81
CA PRO A 348 14.83 -12.32 -22.49
C PRO A 348 14.28 -12.52 -21.06
N PRO A 349 13.53 -13.61 -20.81
CA PRO A 349 13.04 -13.91 -19.47
C PRO A 349 14.16 -14.00 -18.44
N ALA A 350 13.99 -13.33 -17.31
CA ALA A 350 14.89 -13.41 -16.18
C ALA A 350 14.40 -14.46 -15.15
N LYS A 351 15.31 -14.88 -14.27
CA LYS A 351 14.96 -15.71 -13.12
C LYS A 351 14.35 -14.84 -12.01
N PRO A 352 13.54 -15.41 -11.10
CA PRO A 352 13.12 -14.71 -9.89
C PRO A 352 14.32 -14.13 -9.12
N PRO A 353 14.27 -12.86 -8.70
CA PRO A 353 15.38 -12.24 -8.00
C PRO A 353 15.61 -12.85 -6.61
N THR A 354 16.87 -12.82 -6.18
CA THR A 354 17.25 -13.29 -4.84
C THR A 354 16.92 -12.27 -3.75
N GLY A 355 16.82 -10.98 -4.10
CA GLY A 355 16.45 -9.88 -3.22
C GLY A 355 16.32 -8.55 -3.97
N LEU A 356 15.98 -7.49 -3.23
CA LEU A 356 15.90 -6.11 -3.69
C LEU A 356 16.88 -5.24 -2.88
N LEU A 357 17.84 -4.63 -3.57
CA LEU A 357 18.79 -3.67 -3.00
C LEU A 357 18.29 -2.26 -3.29
N ILE A 358 18.26 -1.39 -2.29
CA ILE A 358 17.91 0.01 -2.48
C ILE A 358 19.20 0.81 -2.66
N GLY A 359 19.37 1.36 -3.86
CA GLY A 359 20.47 2.24 -4.21
C GLY A 359 20.28 3.66 -3.63
N PRO A 360 21.36 4.47 -3.65
CA PRO A 360 21.36 5.83 -3.12
C PRO A 360 20.47 6.81 -3.89
#